data_AF-A0A7W0N4H4-F1
#
_entry.id   AF-A0A7W0N4H4-F1
#
_cell.length_a   1.000
_cell.length_b   1.000
_cell.length_c   1.000
_cell.angle_alpha   90.00
_cell.angle_beta   90.00
_cell.angle_gamma   90.00
#
_symmetry.space_group_name_H-M   'P 1'
#
loop_
_entity.id
_entity.type
_entity.pdbx_description
1 polymer ?
#
loop_
_entity_poly.entity_id
_entity_poly.type
_entity_poly.pdbx_seq_one_letter_code
_entity_poly.pdbx_strand_id
1 'polypeptide(L)' 'MTQYGTLRTWAALLTFFGVLSVFAAAAGTVIWAIEADGLWQTLGVILIGGPISIFLATLPIAVAQALRAIADVGDTVAAR' A
#
# COMPACT_ATOMS: atom_id res chain seq x y z
N MET A 1 -22.94 7.94 -11.09
CA MET A 1 -21.48 8.25 -11.07
C MET A 1 -20.94 7.92 -12.45
N THR A 2 -20.08 8.76 -13.04
CA THR A 2 -19.38 8.41 -14.28
C THR A 2 -18.35 7.30 -13.98
N GLN A 3 -17.97 6.51 -14.98
CA GLN A 3 -16.98 5.43 -14.83
C GLN A 3 -15.68 5.95 -14.18
N TYR A 4 -15.21 7.14 -14.57
CA TYR A 4 -14.04 7.79 -13.99
C TYR A 4 -14.26 8.30 -12.56
N GLY A 5 -15.48 8.71 -12.20
CA GLY A 5 -15.84 9.03 -10.81
C GLY A 5 -15.76 7.80 -9.89
N THR A 6 -16.15 6.63 -10.38
CA THR A 6 -16.02 5.36 -9.66
C THR A 6 -14.55 5.00 -9.43
N LEU A 7 -13.68 5.16 -10.44
CA LEU A 7 -12.23 4.92 -10.30
C LEU A 7 -11.59 5.81 -9.23
N ARG A 8 -11.94 7.10 -9.17
CA ARG A 8 -11.43 8.01 -8.13
C ARG A 8 -11.91 7.65 -6.73
N THR A 9 -13.14 7.17 -6.60
CA THR A 9 -13.68 6.70 -5.32
C THR A 9 -12.91 5.48 -4.83
N TRP A 10 -12.67 4.51 -5.71
CA TRP A 10 -11.83 3.35 -5.39
C TRP A 10 -10.38 3.73 -5.07
N ALA A 11 -9.80 4.69 -5.79
CA ALA A 11 -8.47 5.20 -5.49
C ALA A 11 -8.40 5.80 -4.08
N ALA A 12 -9.40 6.57 -3.66
CA ALA A 12 -9.46 7.12 -2.31
C ALA A 12 -9.54 6.02 -1.24
N LEU A 13 -10.42 5.04 -1.44
CA LEU A 13 -10.55 3.89 -0.53
C LEU A 13 -9.24 3.09 -0.43
N LEU A 14 -8.64 2.75 -1.56
CA LEU A 14 -7.38 2.00 -1.61
C LEU A 14 -6.22 2.78 -0.99
N THR A 15 -6.20 4.11 -1.13
CA THR A 15 -5.22 4.95 -0.44
C THR A 15 -5.40 4.87 1.06
N PHE A 16 -6.64 5.01 1.55
CA PHE A 16 -6.94 4.91 2.98
C PHE A 16 -6.54 3.56 3.56
N PHE A 17 -6.98 2.44 2.94
CA PHE A 17 -6.61 1.11 3.40
C PHE A 17 -5.12 0.85 3.25
N GLY A 18 -4.48 1.32 2.17
CA GLY A 18 -3.05 1.17 1.97
C GLY A 18 -2.22 1.87 3.06
N VAL A 19 -2.60 3.08 3.46
CA VAL A 19 -1.95 3.77 4.59
C VAL A 19 -2.11 2.98 5.89
N LEU A 20 -3.32 2.48 6.17
CA LEU A 20 -3.54 1.62 7.34
C LEU A 20 -2.70 0.33 7.28
N SER A 21 -2.60 -0.29 6.11
CA SER A 21 -1.78 -1.49 5.92
C SER A 21 -0.29 -1.21 6.17
N VAL A 22 0.24 -0.07 5.74
CA VAL A 22 1.64 0.30 6.02
C VAL A 22 1.89 0.44 7.52
N PHE A 23 1.00 1.11 8.25
CA PHE A 23 1.12 1.21 9.71
C PHE A 23 1.01 -0.15 10.39
N ALA A 24 0.06 -1.00 9.96
CA ALA A 24 -0.09 -2.35 10.47
C ALA A 24 1.15 -3.22 10.20
N ALA A 25 1.74 -3.12 9.01
CA ALA A 25 2.96 -3.85 8.64
C ALA A 25 4.17 -3.36 9.45
N ALA A 26 4.30 -2.06 9.67
CA ALA A 26 5.36 -1.50 10.52
C ALA A 26 5.22 -1.98 11.97
N ALA A 27 4.02 -1.89 12.56
CA ALA A 27 3.76 -2.38 13.91
C ALA A 27 3.99 -3.90 14.01
N GLY A 28 3.48 -4.67 13.04
CA GLY A 28 3.67 -6.11 12.97
C GLY A 28 5.14 -6.51 12.83
N THR A 29 5.94 -5.75 12.09
CA THR A 29 7.39 -5.96 11.98
C THR A 29 8.08 -5.75 13.34
N VAL A 30 7.69 -4.72 14.08
CA VAL A 30 8.23 -4.46 15.43
C VAL A 30 7.88 -5.60 16.38
N ILE A 31 6.61 -6.03 16.39
CA ILE A 31 6.16 -7.16 17.21
C ILE A 31 6.94 -8.43 16.85
N TRP A 32 7.05 -8.74 15.55
CA TRP A 32 7.79 -9.90 15.06
C TRP A 32 9.27 -9.86 15.44
N ALA A 33 9.91 -8.69 15.40
CA ALA A 33 11.30 -8.54 15.81
C ALA A 33 11.50 -8.76 17.32
N ILE A 34 10.53 -8.38 18.16
CA ILE A 34 10.55 -8.61 19.61
C ILE A 34 10.35 -10.10 19.92
N GLU A 35 9.45 -10.76 19.19
CA GLU A 35 9.16 -12.19 19.35
C GLU A 35 10.19 -13.12 18.70
N ALA A 36 11.06 -12.58 17.84
CA ALA A 36 12.09 -13.37 17.17
C ALA A 36 13.16 -13.84 18.18
N ASP A 37 13.23 -15.15 18.38
CA ASP A 37 14.22 -15.76 19.26
C ASP A 37 15.60 -15.82 18.58
N GLY A 38 16.54 -15.03 19.10
CA GLY A 38 17.95 -15.08 18.73
C GLY A 38 18.38 -14.08 17.66
N LEU A 39 19.66 -13.70 17.74
CA LEU A 39 20.23 -12.58 16.98
C LEU A 39 20.01 -12.68 15.47
N TRP A 40 20.29 -13.84 14.88
CA TRP A 40 20.17 -14.02 13.43
C TRP A 40 18.72 -13.95 12.94
N GLN A 41 17.79 -14.40 13.76
CA GLN A 41 16.36 -14.39 13.43
C GLN A 41 15.83 -12.96 13.48
N THR A 42 16.14 -12.21 14.54
CA THR A 42 15.82 -10.78 14.64
C THR A 42 16.45 -9.97 13.50
N LEU A 43 17.71 -10.24 13.14
CA LEU A 43 18.36 -9.59 11.99
C LEU A 43 17.65 -9.92 10.67
N GLY A 44 17.22 -11.18 10.47
CA GLY A 44 16.42 -11.57 9.31
C GLY A 44 15.09 -10.82 9.24
N VAL A 45 14.41 -10.65 10.37
CA VAL A 45 13.18 -9.83 10.46
C VAL A 45 13.48 -8.39 10.08
N ILE A 46 14.46 -7.74 10.70
CA ILE A 46 14.70 -6.30 10.51
C ILE A 46 15.23 -5.98 9.11
N LEU A 47 16.13 -6.81 8.57
CA LEU A 47 16.84 -6.50 7.32
C LEU A 47 16.12 -7.00 6.07
N ILE A 48 15.24 -7.99 6.21
CA ILE A 48 14.57 -8.63 5.07
C ILE A 48 13.06 -8.64 5.28
N GLY A 49 12.59 -9.27 6.36
CA GLY A 49 11.16 -9.49 6.60
C GLY A 49 10.35 -8.19 6.68
N GLY A 50 10.83 -7.23 7.47
CA GLY A 50 10.22 -5.93 7.69
C GLY A 50 10.17 -5.07 6.42
N PRO A 51 11.30 -4.84 5.73
CA PRO A 51 11.31 -4.13 4.46
C PRO A 51 10.36 -4.74 3.42
N ILE A 52 10.34 -6.08 3.29
CA ILE A 52 9.42 -6.76 2.38
C ILE A 52 7.96 -6.57 2.82
N SER A 53 7.66 -6.77 4.10
CA SER A 53 6.30 -6.60 4.64
C SER A 53 5.77 -5.19 4.40
N ILE A 54 6.57 -4.17 4.73
CA ILE A 54 6.21 -2.77 4.53
C ILE A 54 6.06 -2.45 3.04
N PHE A 55 6.96 -2.94 2.18
CA PHE A 55 6.86 -2.76 0.74
C PHE A 55 5.56 -3.34 0.18
N LEU A 56 5.22 -4.57 0.55
CA LEU A 56 3.97 -5.21 0.13
C LEU A 56 2.74 -4.45 0.63
N ALA A 57 2.82 -3.87 1.83
CA ALA A 57 1.75 -3.04 2.37
C ALA A 57 1.51 -1.74 1.57
N THR A 58 2.45 -1.30 0.72
CA THR A 58 2.25 -0.15 -0.17
C THR A 58 1.44 -0.47 -1.42
N LEU A 59 1.20 -1.76 -1.74
CA LEU A 59 0.51 -2.16 -2.98
C LEU A 59 -0.87 -1.52 -3.16
N PRO A 60 -1.75 -1.42 -2.15
CA PRO A 60 -3.03 -0.74 -2.32
C PRO A 60 -2.87 0.74 -2.71
N ILE A 61 -1.85 1.42 -2.16
CA ILE A 61 -1.54 2.81 -2.53
C ILE A 61 -1.08 2.87 -3.99
N ALA A 62 -0.19 1.97 -4.41
CA ALA A 62 0.28 1.93 -5.81
C ALA A 62 -0.89 1.72 -6.79
N VAL A 63 -1.81 0.79 -6.48
CA VAL A 63 -3.02 0.58 -7.27
C VAL A 63 -3.91 1.81 -7.26
N ALA A 64 -4.09 2.47 -6.10
CA ALA A 64 -4.84 3.71 -6.03
C ALA A 64 -4.30 4.79 -6.97
N GLN A 65 -2.98 4.97 -7.01
CA GLN A 65 -2.36 5.94 -7.92
C GLN A 65 -2.59 5.55 -9.38
N ALA A 66 -2.50 4.26 -9.73
CA ALA A 66 -2.79 3.79 -11.08
C ALA A 66 -4.25 4.06 -11.50
N LEU A 67 -5.23 3.77 -10.62
CA LEU A 67 -6.65 4.05 -10.90
C LEU A 67 -6.91 5.54 -11.11
N ARG A 68 -6.28 6.39 -10.30
CA ARG A 68 -6.41 7.85 -10.41
C ARG A 68 -5.83 8.36 -11.73
N ALA A 69 -4.65 7.89 -12.10
CA ALA A 69 -4.02 8.23 -13.38
C ALA A 69 -4.91 7.82 -14.57
N ILE A 70 -5.50 6.62 -14.55
CA ILE A 70 -6.43 6.17 -15.59
C ILE A 70 -7.66 7.07 -15.68
N ALA A 71 -8.23 7.46 -14.53
CA ALA A 71 -9.39 8.35 -14.49
C ALA A 71 -9.08 9.73 -15.07
N ASP A 72 -7.92 10.29 -14.73
CA ASP A 72 -7.50 11.62 -15.18
C ASP A 72 -7.18 11.63 -16.69
N VAL A 73 -6.54 10.59 -17.21
CA VAL A 73 -6.33 10.41 -18.66
C VAL A 73 -7.67 10.23 -19.38
N GLY A 74 -8.57 9.42 -18.83
CA GLY A 74 -9.89 9.16 -19.40
C GLY A 74 -10.74 10.41 -19.56
N ASP A 75 -10.80 11.26 -18.53
CA ASP A 75 -11.50 12.55 -18.61
C ASP A 75 -10.85 13.49 -19.63
N THR A 76 -9.51 13.48 -19.72
CA THR A 76 -8.77 14.31 -20.70
C THR A 76 -9.10 13.91 -22.14
N VAL A 77 -9.22 12.61 -22.40
CA VAL A 77 -9.56 12.08 -23.74
C VAL A 77 -11.03 12.32 -24.06
N ALA A 78 -11.94 12.12 -23.11
CA ALA A 78 -13.37 12.30 -23.33
C ALA A 78 -13.80 13.76 -23.54
N ALA A 79 -12.98 14.72 -23.08
CA ALA A 79 -13.22 16.15 -23.28
C ALA A 79 -12.73 16.68 -24.65
N ARG A 80 -12.06 15.84 -25.45
CA ARG A 80 -11.66 16.13 -26.84
C ARG A 80 -12.68 15.58 -27.83
#